data_AF-A0AAU4AXG0-F1
#
_entry.id   AF-A0AAU4AXG0-F1
#
_cell.length_a   1.000
_cell.length_b   1.000
_cell.length_c   1.000
_cell.angle_alpha   90.00
_cell.angle_beta   90.00
_cell.angle_gamma   90.00
#
_symmetry.space_group_name_H-M   'P 1'
#
loop_
_entity.id
_entity.type
_entity.pdbx_description
1 polymer ?
#
loop_
_entity_poly.entity_id
_entity_poly.type
_entity_poly.pdbx_seq_one_letter_code
_entity_poly.pdbx_strand_id
1 'polypeptide(L)'
;MYEVAAQLRAAAAVLDADRELPVRGVRATPEQLREIAGHVIGWNVGRAQRLADVTPTSAEPAFRFPQLLSMLVIYYGQDGIALEDDELSPRQGLQIPTDDWHPRCLWHVPQVAAECQEALTLFQTEEALERFFEVEHVVGTPGPPWLEWLPLIIDVFGEHMRAEHPPRRVYKNR
;
A
#
# COMPACT_ATOMS: atom_id res chain seq x y z
N MET A 1 -15.24 -17.33 8.33
CA MET A 1 -16.29 -17.39 7.29
C MET A 1 -17.57 -18.03 7.81
N TYR A 2 -17.56 -19.28 8.31
CA TYR A 2 -18.76 -19.90 8.89
C TYR A 2 -19.35 -19.14 10.09
N GLU A 3 -18.49 -18.62 10.97
CA GLU A 3 -18.91 -17.82 12.14
C GLU A 3 -19.61 -16.52 11.73
N VAL A 4 -19.07 -15.79 10.73
CA VAL A 4 -19.70 -14.59 10.17
C VAL A 4 -21.05 -14.91 9.54
N ALA A 5 -21.16 -16.03 8.79
CA ALA A 5 -22.43 -16.47 8.23
C ALA A 5 -23.45 -16.87 9.31
N ALA A 6 -22.99 -17.45 10.43
CA ALA A 6 -23.84 -17.76 11.57
C ALA A 6 -24.35 -16.49 12.27
N GLN A 7 -23.48 -15.49 12.46
CA GLN A 7 -23.84 -14.19 13.03
C GLN A 7 -24.85 -13.44 12.14
N LEU A 8 -24.67 -13.46 10.82
CA LEU A 8 -25.62 -12.86 9.87
C LEU A 8 -26.99 -13.54 9.89
N ARG A 9 -27.02 -14.88 9.99
CA ARG A 9 -28.29 -15.63 10.14
C ARG A 9 -28.96 -15.36 11.49
N ALA A 10 -28.19 -15.24 12.57
CA ALA A 10 -28.72 -14.88 13.87
C ALA A 10 -29.31 -13.46 13.86
N ALA A 11 -28.63 -12.51 13.21
CA ALA A 11 -29.14 -11.15 13.03
C ALA A 11 -30.43 -11.11 12.19
N ALA A 12 -30.52 -11.92 11.12
CA ALA A 12 -31.75 -12.07 10.35
C ALA A 12 -32.91 -12.59 11.21
N ALA A 13 -32.65 -13.62 12.03
CA ALA A 13 -33.67 -14.19 12.92
C ALA A 13 -34.17 -13.20 13.99
N VAL A 14 -33.29 -12.34 14.50
CA VAL A 14 -33.66 -11.27 15.44
C VAL A 14 -34.54 -10.21 14.75
N LEU A 15 -34.20 -9.81 13.52
CA LEU A 15 -34.99 -8.85 12.75
C LEU A 15 -36.34 -9.40 12.28
N ASP A 16 -36.46 -10.72 12.07
CA ASP A 16 -37.75 -11.38 11.79
C ASP A 16 -38.66 -11.41 13.03
N ALA A 17 -38.07 -11.64 14.20
CA ALA A 17 -38.81 -11.81 15.44
C ALA A 17 -39.33 -10.49 16.01
N ASP A 18 -38.66 -9.36 15.69
CA ASP A 18 -38.99 -8.07 16.26
C ASP A 18 -38.86 -6.94 15.23
N ARG A 19 -39.98 -6.63 14.56
CA ARG A 19 -40.07 -5.70 13.42
C ARG A 19 -39.85 -4.23 13.81
N GLU A 20 -39.80 -3.93 15.12
CA GLU A 20 -39.69 -2.57 15.68
C GLU A 20 -38.31 -2.26 16.30
N LEU A 21 -37.35 -3.18 16.26
CA LEU A 21 -36.00 -2.88 16.78
C LEU A 21 -35.40 -1.70 16.01
N PRO A 22 -35.08 -0.57 16.67
CA PRO A 22 -34.42 0.55 16.03
C PRO A 22 -32.94 0.19 15.88
N VAL A 23 -32.62 -0.68 14.92
CA VAL A 23 -31.25 -0.98 14.57
C VAL A 23 -30.70 0.22 13.80
N ARG A 24 -30.19 1.23 14.53
CA ARG A 24 -29.48 2.36 13.92
C ARG A 24 -28.36 1.83 13.03
N GLY A 25 -28.49 2.03 11.72
CA GLY A 25 -27.42 1.84 10.75
C GLY A 25 -27.51 0.59 9.88
N VAL A 26 -28.39 -0.39 10.16
CA VAL A 26 -28.55 -1.55 9.28
C VAL A 26 -29.71 -1.29 8.31
N ARG A 27 -29.37 -0.92 7.07
CA ARG A 27 -30.33 -0.81 5.96
C ARG A 27 -30.68 -2.16 5.32
N ALA A 28 -30.13 -3.26 5.82
CA ALA A 28 -30.28 -4.58 5.23
C ALA A 28 -31.50 -5.32 5.81
N THR A 29 -32.33 -5.90 4.94
CA THR A 29 -33.45 -6.76 5.32
C THR A 29 -32.97 -8.13 5.82
N PRO A 30 -33.79 -8.89 6.58
CA PRO A 30 -33.48 -10.27 6.95
C PRO A 30 -33.13 -11.15 5.75
N GLU A 31 -33.84 -10.99 4.62
CA GLU A 31 -33.51 -11.68 3.37
C GLU A 31 -32.08 -11.35 2.90
N GLN A 32 -31.70 -10.07 2.89
CA GLN A 32 -30.37 -9.64 2.47
C GLN A 32 -29.27 -10.20 3.40
N LEU A 33 -29.51 -10.28 4.71
CA LEU A 33 -28.56 -10.89 5.65
C LEU A 33 -28.40 -12.39 5.42
N ARG A 34 -29.50 -13.12 5.13
CA ARG A 34 -29.43 -14.54 4.78
C ARG A 34 -28.74 -14.76 3.44
N GLU A 35 -28.97 -13.89 2.47
CA GLU A 35 -28.31 -13.90 1.16
C GLU A 35 -26.79 -13.70 1.32
N ILE A 36 -26.37 -12.69 2.08
CA ILE A 36 -24.95 -12.44 2.39
C ILE A 36 -24.35 -13.64 3.14
N ALA A 37 -25.05 -14.22 4.11
CA ALA A 37 -24.59 -15.41 4.82
C ALA A 37 -24.39 -16.61 3.88
N GLY A 38 -25.31 -16.80 2.93
CA GLY A 38 -25.18 -17.80 1.86
C GLY A 38 -23.96 -17.53 0.98
N HIS A 39 -23.75 -16.26 0.60
CA HIS A 39 -22.62 -15.83 -0.21
C HIS A 39 -21.28 -16.04 0.52
N VAL A 40 -21.21 -15.74 1.82
CA VAL A 40 -20.01 -15.95 2.67
C VAL A 40 -19.67 -17.43 2.79
N ILE A 41 -20.65 -18.32 2.88
CA ILE A 41 -20.41 -19.77 2.92
C ILE A 41 -19.97 -20.28 1.54
N GLY A 42 -20.61 -19.79 0.47
CA GLY A 42 -20.24 -20.12 -0.92
C GLY A 42 -18.93 -19.49 -1.38
N TRP A 43 -18.39 -18.52 -0.64
CA TRP A 43 -17.25 -17.71 -1.07
C TRP A 43 -16.01 -18.52 -1.45
N ASN A 44 -15.75 -19.63 -0.76
CA ASN A 44 -14.60 -20.47 -1.05
C ASN A 44 -14.83 -21.46 -2.21
N VAL A 45 -16.08 -21.71 -2.60
CA VAL A 45 -16.39 -22.63 -3.70
C VAL A 45 -15.95 -22.00 -5.01
N GLY A 46 -15.09 -22.70 -5.75
CA GLY A 46 -14.54 -22.20 -7.01
C GLY A 46 -13.71 -20.93 -6.87
N ARG A 47 -13.26 -20.54 -5.66
CA ARG A 47 -12.50 -19.30 -5.44
C ARG A 47 -11.20 -19.30 -6.22
N ALA A 48 -10.48 -20.42 -6.24
CA ALA A 48 -9.23 -20.55 -7.00
C ALA A 48 -9.48 -20.35 -8.52
N GLN A 49 -10.53 -20.96 -9.06
CA GLN A 49 -10.92 -20.78 -10.46
C GLN A 49 -11.32 -19.33 -10.76
N ARG A 50 -12.17 -18.74 -9.92
CA ARG A 50 -12.58 -17.33 -10.05
C ARG A 50 -11.40 -16.37 -9.96
N LEU A 51 -10.41 -16.65 -9.11
CA LEU A 51 -9.19 -15.85 -9.02
C LEU A 51 -8.27 -16.07 -10.21
N ALA A 52 -8.24 -17.28 -10.79
CA ALA A 52 -7.48 -17.58 -11.99
C ALA A 52 -8.07 -16.90 -13.24
N ASP A 53 -9.39 -16.70 -13.26
CA ASP A 53 -10.11 -16.06 -14.37
C ASP A 53 -10.09 -14.52 -14.28
N VAL A 54 -9.58 -13.94 -13.19
CA VAL A 54 -9.45 -12.48 -13.01
C VAL A 54 -8.10 -12.03 -13.53
N THR A 55 -8.10 -11.14 -14.52
CA THR A 55 -6.92 -10.39 -14.90
C THR A 55 -6.70 -9.28 -13.87
N PRO A 56 -5.58 -9.29 -13.12
CA PRO A 56 -5.26 -8.19 -12.21
C PRO A 56 -5.16 -6.89 -13.00
N THR A 57 -5.78 -5.83 -12.49
CA THR A 57 -5.57 -4.47 -12.97
C THR A 57 -4.30 -3.89 -12.35
N SER A 58 -3.91 -2.70 -12.78
CA SER A 58 -2.82 -1.94 -12.16
C SER A 58 -3.12 -1.51 -10.72
N ALA A 59 -4.39 -1.51 -10.31
CA ALA A 59 -4.78 -1.14 -8.95
C ALA A 59 -4.38 -2.20 -7.92
N GLU A 60 -4.36 -3.50 -8.25
CA GLU A 60 -3.98 -4.54 -7.29
C GLU A 60 -2.49 -4.46 -6.89
N PRO A 61 -1.53 -4.29 -7.82
CA PRO A 61 -0.14 -4.02 -7.45
C PRO A 61 0.05 -2.71 -6.69
N ALA A 62 -0.77 -1.68 -6.95
CA ALA A 62 -0.68 -0.38 -6.25
C ALA A 62 -0.77 -0.50 -4.72
N PHE A 63 -1.58 -1.44 -4.23
CA PHE A 63 -1.69 -1.71 -2.79
C PHE A 63 -0.41 -2.25 -2.15
N ARG A 64 0.60 -2.65 -2.95
CA ARG A 64 1.92 -3.06 -2.48
C ARG A 64 2.88 -1.89 -2.32
N PHE A 65 2.60 -0.74 -2.91
CA PHE A 65 3.49 0.42 -2.93
C PHE A 65 2.91 1.69 -2.29
N PRO A 66 2.15 1.61 -1.17
CA PRO A 66 1.48 2.78 -0.62
C PRO A 66 2.46 3.87 -0.15
N GLN A 67 3.60 3.52 0.43
CA GLN A 67 4.56 4.52 0.92
C GLN A 67 5.37 5.14 -0.22
N LEU A 68 5.82 4.31 -1.17
CA LEU A 68 6.57 4.74 -2.34
C LEU A 68 5.71 5.66 -3.22
N LEU A 69 4.47 5.27 -3.53
CA LEU A 69 3.55 6.12 -4.30
C LEU A 69 3.26 7.43 -3.56
N SER A 70 3.01 7.38 -2.24
CA SER A 70 2.78 8.60 -1.47
C SER A 70 3.99 9.54 -1.49
N MET A 71 5.21 9.02 -1.34
CA MET A 71 6.42 9.83 -1.42
C MET A 71 6.58 10.44 -2.81
N LEU A 72 6.43 9.64 -3.87
CA LEU A 72 6.59 10.13 -5.24
C LEU A 72 5.57 11.22 -5.56
N VAL A 73 4.32 11.08 -5.12
CA VAL A 73 3.29 12.13 -5.29
C VAL A 73 3.66 13.41 -4.55
N ILE A 74 4.10 13.32 -3.30
CA ILE A 74 4.36 14.50 -2.45
C ILE A 74 5.62 15.25 -2.88
N TYR A 75 6.71 14.53 -3.19
CA TYR A 75 8.00 15.15 -3.44
C TYR A 75 8.34 15.27 -4.92
N TYR A 76 7.78 14.43 -5.78
CA TYR A 76 8.12 14.34 -7.21
C TYR A 76 6.90 14.36 -8.14
N GLY A 77 5.71 14.73 -7.62
CA GLY A 77 4.51 14.97 -8.42
C GLY A 77 4.59 16.31 -9.19
N GLN A 78 3.50 16.69 -9.85
CA GLN A 78 3.45 17.95 -10.63
C GLN A 78 3.83 19.20 -9.83
N ASP A 79 3.48 19.22 -8.53
CA ASP A 79 3.84 20.28 -7.58
C ASP A 79 4.75 19.71 -6.47
N GLY A 80 5.63 18.77 -6.83
CA GLY A 80 6.48 18.05 -5.89
C GLY A 80 7.50 18.97 -5.22
N ILE A 81 7.62 18.88 -3.89
CA ILE A 81 8.53 19.73 -3.08
C ILE A 81 9.99 19.62 -3.56
N ALA A 82 10.42 18.44 -4.02
CA ALA A 82 11.78 18.23 -4.48
C ALA A 82 12.04 18.76 -5.90
N LEU A 83 11.02 19.23 -6.60
CA LEU A 83 11.11 19.85 -7.92
C LEU A 83 11.06 21.38 -7.87
N GLU A 84 10.98 21.99 -6.67
CA GLU A 84 10.99 23.46 -6.53
C GLU A 84 12.37 24.07 -6.81
N ASP A 85 13.44 23.28 -6.70
CA ASP A 85 14.82 23.67 -6.96
C ASP A 85 15.43 22.80 -8.07
N ASP A 86 15.44 23.34 -9.28
CA ASP A 86 15.96 22.70 -10.50
C ASP A 86 17.48 22.40 -10.42
N GLU A 87 18.21 22.95 -9.44
CA GLU A 87 19.65 22.71 -9.26
C GLU A 87 19.95 21.47 -8.41
N LEU A 88 18.93 20.87 -7.77
CA LEU A 88 19.13 19.70 -6.92
C LEU A 88 19.48 18.47 -7.75
N SER A 89 20.58 17.81 -7.38
CA SER A 89 20.82 16.47 -7.87
C SER A 89 19.74 15.50 -7.36
N PRO A 90 19.44 14.41 -8.09
CA PRO A 90 18.44 13.44 -7.64
C PRO A 90 18.69 12.92 -6.22
N ARG A 91 19.96 12.77 -5.84
CA ARG A 91 20.37 12.35 -4.49
C ARG A 91 20.06 13.40 -3.42
N GLN A 92 20.27 14.69 -3.72
CA GLN A 92 19.92 15.78 -2.80
C GLN A 92 18.40 15.91 -2.67
N GLY A 93 17.65 15.71 -3.77
CA GLY A 93 16.19 15.66 -3.71
C GLY A 93 15.68 14.59 -2.73
N LEU A 94 16.34 13.44 -2.66
CA LEU A 94 15.98 12.37 -1.71
C LEU A 94 16.31 12.69 -0.25
N GLN A 95 17.09 13.73 0.04
CA GLN A 95 17.32 14.18 1.42
C GLN A 95 16.10 14.94 1.98
N ILE A 96 15.36 15.64 1.11
CA ILE A 96 14.16 16.40 1.49
C ILE A 96 13.12 15.52 2.22
N PRO A 97 12.67 14.37 1.68
CA PRO A 97 11.73 13.51 2.40
C PRO A 97 12.34 12.94 3.69
N THR A 98 13.63 12.62 3.71
CA THR A 98 14.26 12.10 4.94
C THR A 98 14.29 13.14 6.05
N ASP A 99 14.54 14.40 5.72
CA ASP A 99 14.59 15.51 6.66
C ASP A 99 13.20 15.86 7.17
N ASP A 100 12.20 15.91 6.28
CA ASP A 100 10.80 16.18 6.64
C ASP A 100 10.19 15.07 7.52
N TRP A 101 10.56 13.81 7.26
CA TRP A 101 10.10 12.70 8.08
C TRP A 101 10.83 12.58 9.42
N HIS A 102 12.03 13.15 9.58
CA HIS A 102 12.78 13.03 10.84
C HIS A 102 12.07 13.76 11.99
N PRO A 103 11.95 13.19 13.21
CA PRO A 103 12.54 11.93 13.71
C PRO A 103 11.65 10.68 13.54
N ARG A 104 10.57 10.76 12.76
CA ARG A 104 9.65 9.66 12.46
C ARG A 104 10.09 8.79 11.28
N CYS A 105 11.24 9.09 10.66
CA CYS A 105 11.79 8.40 9.51
C CYS A 105 11.93 6.87 9.70
N LEU A 106 12.10 6.37 10.94
CA LEU A 106 12.04 4.94 11.28
C LEU A 106 10.76 4.22 10.81
N TRP A 107 9.66 4.94 10.65
CA TRP A 107 8.37 4.40 10.22
C TRP A 107 8.13 4.52 8.71
N HIS A 108 8.88 5.35 8.00
CA HIS A 108 8.67 5.64 6.58
C HIS A 108 9.82 5.14 5.71
N VAL A 109 11.04 5.53 6.03
CA VAL A 109 12.25 5.27 5.22
C VAL A 109 12.46 3.77 4.96
N PRO A 110 12.38 2.87 5.96
CA PRO A 110 12.54 1.43 5.68
C PRO A 110 11.41 0.85 4.81
N GLN A 111 10.19 1.37 4.92
CA GLN A 111 9.05 0.89 4.15
C GLN A 111 9.18 1.27 2.69
N VAL A 112 9.52 2.54 2.40
CA VAL A 112 9.76 2.98 1.01
C VAL A 112 10.90 2.18 0.37
N ALA A 113 12.02 1.98 1.07
CA ALA A 113 13.12 1.17 0.54
C ALA A 113 12.71 -0.29 0.27
N ALA A 114 11.86 -0.88 1.13
CA ALA A 114 11.33 -2.23 0.90
C ALA A 114 10.39 -2.28 -0.31
N GLU A 115 9.54 -1.27 -0.48
CA GLU A 115 8.61 -1.17 -1.61
C GLU A 115 9.36 -0.96 -2.94
N CYS A 116 10.47 -0.20 -2.95
CA CYS A 116 11.37 -0.11 -4.10
C CYS A 116 11.95 -1.48 -4.46
N GLN A 117 12.41 -2.26 -3.47
CA GLN A 117 12.95 -3.59 -3.69
C GLN A 117 11.88 -4.57 -4.21
N GLU A 118 10.64 -4.46 -3.73
CA GLU A 118 9.51 -5.22 -4.24
C GLU A 118 9.17 -4.83 -5.69
N ALA A 119 9.19 -3.55 -6.03
CA ALA A 119 8.96 -3.08 -7.40
C ALA A 119 10.01 -3.66 -8.36
N LEU A 120 11.30 -3.62 -8.00
CA LEU A 120 12.39 -4.24 -8.77
C LEU A 120 12.24 -5.77 -8.92
N THR A 121 11.48 -6.41 -8.04
CA THR A 121 11.21 -7.86 -8.14
C THR A 121 10.03 -8.17 -9.06
N LEU A 122 9.02 -7.29 -9.07
CA LEU A 122 7.77 -7.49 -9.82
C LEU A 122 7.86 -7.01 -11.26
N PHE A 123 8.59 -5.92 -11.51
CA PHE A 123 8.73 -5.31 -12.82
C PHE A 123 10.14 -5.57 -13.36
N GLN A 124 10.22 -6.31 -14.48
CA GLN A 124 11.49 -6.79 -15.02
C GLN A 124 12.12 -5.86 -16.06
N THR A 125 11.40 -4.81 -16.49
CA THR A 125 11.86 -3.87 -17.52
C THR A 125 11.53 -2.44 -17.14
N GLU A 126 12.27 -1.51 -17.73
CA GLU A 126 12.05 -0.07 -17.58
C GLU A 126 10.64 0.31 -18.04
N GLU A 127 10.20 -0.19 -19.20
CA GLU A 127 8.89 0.15 -19.78
C GLU A 127 7.73 -0.32 -18.89
N ALA A 128 7.92 -1.42 -18.15
CA ALA A 128 6.92 -1.90 -17.20
C ALA A 128 6.81 -0.98 -15.97
N LEU A 129 7.95 -0.45 -15.50
CA LEU A 129 8.01 0.51 -14.40
C LEU A 129 7.42 1.86 -14.82
N GLU A 130 7.84 2.41 -15.96
CA GLU A 130 7.32 3.66 -16.53
C GLU A 130 5.79 3.58 -16.71
N ARG A 131 5.30 2.50 -17.32
CA ARG A 131 3.86 2.29 -17.50
C ARG A 131 3.13 2.27 -16.15
N PHE A 132 3.66 1.55 -15.16
CA PHE A 132 3.01 1.41 -13.87
C PHE A 132 3.01 2.74 -13.10
N PHE A 133 4.18 3.36 -12.93
CA PHE A 133 4.32 4.56 -12.09
C PHE A 133 3.86 5.83 -12.81
N GLU A 134 4.29 6.07 -14.05
CA GLU A 134 4.04 7.34 -14.73
C GLU A 134 2.70 7.36 -15.46
N VAL A 135 2.32 6.27 -16.13
CA VAL A 135 1.08 6.24 -16.93
C VAL A 135 -0.13 5.89 -16.07
N GLU A 136 -0.04 4.83 -15.28
CA GLU A 136 -1.19 4.30 -14.53
C GLU A 136 -1.39 5.02 -13.19
N HIS A 137 -0.31 5.49 -12.55
CA HIS A 137 -0.36 6.16 -11.24
C HIS A 137 0.02 7.64 -11.27
N VAL A 138 0.45 8.16 -12.44
CA VAL A 138 0.72 9.59 -12.66
C VAL A 138 1.70 10.17 -11.64
N VAL A 139 2.74 9.41 -11.31
CA VAL A 139 3.85 9.87 -10.47
C VAL A 139 5.08 10.16 -11.33
N GLY A 140 5.93 11.08 -10.89
CA GLY A 140 7.13 11.51 -11.64
C GLY A 140 8.44 10.96 -11.08
N THR A 141 9.50 11.08 -11.91
CA THR A 141 10.90 10.93 -11.51
C THR A 141 11.64 12.27 -11.69
N PRO A 142 12.74 12.52 -10.96
CA PRO A 142 13.57 13.71 -11.19
C PRO A 142 14.52 13.54 -12.39
N GLY A 143 14.25 12.63 -13.33
CA GLY A 143 15.01 12.45 -14.56
C GLY A 143 15.68 11.08 -14.78
N PRO A 144 16.24 10.39 -13.77
CA PRO A 144 16.82 9.06 -13.98
C PRO A 144 15.77 8.00 -14.37
N PRO A 145 16.14 6.97 -15.16
CA PRO A 145 15.30 5.79 -15.39
C PRO A 145 14.94 5.09 -14.07
N TRP A 146 13.77 4.46 -13.99
CA TRP A 146 13.28 3.74 -12.81
C TRP A 146 14.23 2.65 -12.32
N LEU A 147 14.85 1.90 -13.24
CA LEU A 147 15.84 0.87 -12.89
C LEU A 147 17.11 1.45 -12.25
N GLU A 148 17.40 2.74 -12.45
CA GLU A 148 18.47 3.47 -11.76
C GLU A 148 17.95 4.21 -10.52
N TRP A 149 16.71 4.69 -10.57
CA TRP A 149 16.09 5.51 -9.54
C TRP A 149 15.71 4.70 -8.29
N LEU A 150 15.09 3.53 -8.46
CA LEU A 150 14.69 2.69 -7.33
C LEU A 150 15.90 2.23 -6.49
N PRO A 151 17.03 1.77 -7.06
CA PRO A 151 18.24 1.52 -6.29
C PRO A 151 18.78 2.76 -5.59
N LEU A 152 18.75 3.93 -6.25
CA LEU A 152 19.22 5.18 -5.64
C LEU A 152 18.40 5.57 -4.41
N ILE A 153 17.07 5.38 -4.44
CA ILE A 153 16.21 5.56 -3.26
C ILE A 153 16.65 4.62 -2.14
N ILE A 154 16.80 3.32 -2.43
CA ILE A 154 17.20 2.30 -1.45
C ILE A 154 18.54 2.68 -0.81
N ASP A 155 19.52 3.12 -1.60
CA ASP A 155 20.85 3.47 -1.12
C ASP A 155 20.83 4.70 -0.21
N VAL A 156 20.21 5.80 -0.64
CA VAL A 156 20.13 7.05 0.15
C VAL A 156 19.39 6.81 1.46
N PHE A 157 18.27 6.10 1.39
CA PHE A 157 17.45 5.81 2.57
C PHE A 157 18.18 4.84 3.51
N GLY A 158 18.86 3.83 2.98
CA GLY A 158 19.69 2.92 3.75
C GLY A 158 20.90 3.61 4.40
N GLU A 159 21.51 4.60 3.75
CA GLU A 159 22.54 5.44 4.33
C GLU A 159 22.02 6.28 5.50
N HIS A 160 20.89 6.97 5.32
CA HIS A 160 20.23 7.71 6.41
C HIS A 160 19.97 6.80 7.62
N MET A 161 19.38 5.62 7.40
CA MET A 161 19.10 4.67 8.49
C MET A 161 20.37 4.20 9.21
N ARG A 162 21.48 3.98 8.48
CA ARG A 162 22.76 3.58 9.09
C ARG A 162 23.40 4.71 9.89
N ALA A 163 23.29 5.94 9.42
CA ALA A 163 23.86 7.12 10.07
C ALA A 163 23.08 7.50 11.33
N GLU A 164 21.76 7.65 11.22
CA GLU A 164 20.90 8.23 12.27
C GLU A 164 20.30 7.18 13.21
N HIS A 165 20.17 5.94 12.75
CA HIS A 165 19.52 4.85 13.51
C HIS A 165 20.36 3.58 13.59
N PRO A 166 21.65 3.65 14.00
CA PRO A 166 22.48 2.47 14.12
C PRO A 166 21.88 1.48 15.14
N PRO A 167 22.01 0.16 14.91
CA PRO A 167 21.52 -0.84 15.85
C PRO A 167 22.15 -0.61 17.23
N ARG A 168 21.34 -0.25 18.22
CA ARG A 168 21.84 -0.11 19.60
C ARG A 168 22.11 -1.50 20.15
N ARG A 169 23.39 -1.89 20.23
CA ARG A 169 23.79 -3.12 20.94
C ARG A 169 23.54 -2.92 22.43
N VAL A 170 22.45 -3.48 22.95
CA VAL A 170 22.25 -3.61 24.39
C VAL A 170 23.04 -4.82 24.87
N TYR A 171 24.28 -4.60 25.32
CA TYR A 171 24.99 -5.64 26.05
C TYR A 171 24.29 -5.83 27.40
N LYS A 172 23.58 -6.96 27.57
CA LYS A 172 23.15 -7.41 28.90
C LYS A 172 24.39 -7.88 29.65
N ASN A 173 24.90 -7.07 30.58
CA ASN A 173 25.88 -7.53 31.55
C ASN A 173 25.25 -8.70 32.32
N ARG A 174 25.83 -9.90 32.16
CA ARG A 174 25.56 -11.07 33.01
C ARG A 174 26.47 -11.05 34.22
#